data_AF-A0AAW0BEV4-F1
#
_entry.id   AF-A0AAW0BEV4-F1
#
_cell.length_a   1.000
_cell.length_b   1.000
_cell.length_c   1.000
_cell.angle_alpha   90.00
_cell.angle_beta   90.00
_cell.angle_gamma   90.00
#
_symmetry.space_group_name_H-M   'P 1'
#
loop_
_entity.id
_entity.type
_entity.pdbx_description
1 polymer ?
#
loop_
_entity_poly.entity_id
_entity_poly.type
_entity_poly.pdbx_seq_one_letter_code
_entity_poly.pdbx_strand_id
1 'polypeptide(L)'
;MHPLLHLQNLKKLPEDALKIANTVTLFDFFQLTKVDAKLEYLPIYYHVLDPRRIPTPEELEDPNIVTHGNLAATLLCTNPLFRTLVPPDVLPDLWPHLWPWIDFIFTFDDFLTENIKWFFPAPMYFNFIYFCSAMWDHGENKDIIVSNPRCAAIAIRAWAWLLDHDDVLERGRHILIIQSIIHQSGATLDDILDAVEGRLDEIARLVMRQCAPLVPLNQKPITFQMDQEENTWLLEYAVGIVACLDQVTNHSIAASRRLCTALVSFGFVETLTASCYGLSLSSNGLSHAQRRAIHGFLSILIGIFEGPKGSEALQLSVETGLLNVVLQHAQWPPSHVVHEDLVLLMKELLPRSTIYYHTLSKFRPLVPMLEIVDKTPQIFRVDSVYDAWKSFSELCRERLRAQAVFDSKVGPFSRACDNVECGKLLPKNTFKRCAGCSSVLYCSRECQRVDWRSGHRNACIWHLSNRHRIRVIFSAKEYSFLRFLMQLDYCSQKSTFVAHLFRHWASNPNETVASLFDYRSGRIEVTCFGADLDEADDSEICDSEYYKDIEKRVERSAGRMTLDVMRVPYGTGYRDLILPLRRETGRIEADLKRISQAMGSSFKISPQLYDVIESAMREEGQVTR
;
A
#
# COMPACT_ATOMS: atom_id res chain seq x y z
N MET A 1 37.59 -13.22 27.12
CA MET A 1 37.99 -14.61 26.87
C MET A 1 37.67 -15.47 28.08
N HIS A 2 36.60 -16.24 27.94
CA HIS A 2 36.03 -17.10 28.96
C HIS A 2 37.00 -18.24 29.33
N PRO A 3 37.12 -18.62 30.62
CA PRO A 3 38.06 -19.67 31.06
C PRO A 3 37.89 -21.02 30.34
N LEU A 4 36.66 -21.35 29.92
CA LEU A 4 36.35 -22.58 29.19
C LEU A 4 36.96 -22.62 27.77
N LEU A 5 37.30 -21.47 27.17
CA LEU A 5 37.88 -21.40 25.83
C LEU A 5 39.42 -21.39 25.85
N HIS A 6 40.04 -21.35 27.03
CA HIS A 6 41.48 -21.16 27.15
C HIS A 6 42.26 -22.34 26.52
N LEU A 7 43.09 -22.08 25.52
CA LEU A 7 43.82 -23.12 24.77
C LEU A 7 44.75 -23.98 25.65
N GLN A 8 45.19 -23.49 26.82
CA GLN A 8 45.94 -24.33 27.78
C GLN A 8 45.13 -25.52 28.30
N ASN A 9 43.79 -25.44 28.27
CA ASN A 9 42.93 -26.55 28.64
C ASN A 9 43.00 -27.71 27.63
N LEU A 10 43.47 -27.49 26.38
CA LEU A 10 43.72 -28.58 25.44
C LEU A 10 44.68 -29.63 26.02
N LYS A 11 45.69 -29.20 26.79
CA LYS A 11 46.68 -30.09 27.42
C LYS A 11 46.08 -31.02 28.48
N LYS A 12 44.87 -30.73 28.95
CA LYS A 12 44.16 -31.51 29.96
C LYS A 12 43.23 -32.55 29.33
N LEU A 13 43.08 -32.52 28.00
CA LEU A 13 42.18 -33.42 27.30
C LEU A 13 42.82 -34.77 27.02
N PRO A 14 42.00 -35.84 26.91
CA PRO A 14 42.43 -37.14 26.44
C PRO A 14 43.22 -37.08 25.11
N GLU A 15 44.14 -38.02 24.89
CA GLU A 15 45.06 -38.04 23.74
C GLU A 15 44.31 -38.15 22.39
N ASP A 16 43.20 -38.87 22.38
CA ASP A 16 42.27 -38.96 21.25
C ASP A 16 41.63 -37.60 20.92
N ALA A 17 41.23 -36.82 21.93
CA ALA A 17 40.69 -35.48 21.72
C ALA A 17 41.76 -34.48 21.21
N LEU A 18 43.00 -34.62 21.71
CA LEU A 18 44.16 -33.85 21.20
C LEU A 18 44.53 -34.22 19.76
N LYS A 19 44.41 -35.49 19.39
CA LYS A 19 44.60 -35.94 18.02
C LYS A 19 43.59 -35.25 17.11
N ILE A 20 42.33 -35.16 17.54
CA ILE A 20 41.27 -34.50 16.77
C ILE A 20 41.54 -33.01 16.56
N ALA A 21 42.02 -32.29 17.59
CA ALA A 21 42.40 -30.88 17.46
C ALA A 21 43.48 -30.63 16.37
N ASN A 22 44.30 -31.65 16.08
CA ASN A 22 45.43 -31.57 15.15
C ASN A 22 45.17 -32.20 13.78
N THR A 23 44.31 -33.22 13.66
CA THR A 23 44.13 -33.99 12.42
C THR A 23 42.73 -33.90 11.81
N VAL A 24 41.83 -33.10 12.41
CA VAL A 24 40.41 -32.89 12.07
C VAL A 24 40.00 -33.57 10.75
N THR A 25 39.60 -34.85 10.83
CA THR A 25 38.82 -35.47 9.76
C THR A 25 37.35 -35.42 10.13
N LEU A 26 36.48 -35.34 9.12
CA LEU A 26 35.02 -35.34 9.31
C LEU A 26 34.56 -36.53 10.19
N PHE A 27 35.17 -37.70 9.98
CA PHE A 27 34.86 -38.94 10.70
C PHE A 27 35.25 -38.87 12.18
N ASP A 28 36.46 -38.39 12.49
CA ASP A 28 36.94 -38.32 13.88
C ASP A 28 36.07 -37.36 14.71
N PHE A 29 35.59 -36.29 14.08
CA PHE A 29 34.73 -35.32 14.74
C PHE A 29 33.29 -35.83 14.97
N PHE A 30 32.74 -36.60 14.02
CA PHE A 30 31.45 -37.28 14.23
C PHE A 30 31.49 -38.26 15.42
N GLN A 31 32.61 -38.97 15.62
CA GLN A 31 32.77 -39.83 16.79
C GLN A 31 32.76 -39.05 18.11
N LEU A 32 33.40 -37.87 18.15
CA LEU A 32 33.34 -36.97 19.31
C LEU A 32 31.91 -36.53 19.63
N THR A 33 31.09 -36.22 18.63
CA THR A 33 29.70 -35.78 18.87
C THR A 33 28.75 -36.89 19.34
N LYS A 34 29.11 -38.17 19.11
CA LYS A 34 28.36 -39.32 19.66
C LYS A 34 28.70 -39.62 21.12
N VAL A 35 29.85 -39.15 21.60
CA VAL A 35 30.30 -39.31 22.98
C VAL A 35 29.90 -38.05 23.71
N ASP A 36 28.81 -38.10 24.50
CA ASP A 36 28.28 -37.04 25.38
C ASP A 36 29.09 -35.76 25.29
N ALA A 37 28.67 -34.84 24.42
CA ALA A 37 29.45 -33.64 24.23
C ALA A 37 29.58 -32.92 25.59
N LYS A 38 30.83 -32.63 25.97
CA LYS A 38 31.15 -32.06 27.28
C LYS A 38 31.75 -30.68 27.12
N LEU A 39 31.48 -29.83 28.10
CA LEU A 39 32.07 -28.50 28.24
C LEU A 39 33.60 -28.49 28.10
N GLU A 40 34.27 -29.58 28.49
CA GLU A 40 35.72 -29.72 28.40
C GLU A 40 36.26 -29.67 26.97
N TYR A 41 35.45 -29.94 25.95
CA TYR A 41 35.88 -29.88 24.54
C TYR A 41 35.78 -28.50 23.89
N LEU A 42 35.23 -27.48 24.57
CA LEU A 42 35.15 -26.10 24.07
C LEU A 42 36.47 -25.51 23.55
N PRO A 43 37.65 -25.77 24.17
CA PRO A 43 38.93 -25.33 23.62
C PRO A 43 39.27 -25.93 22.25
N ILE A 44 38.80 -27.14 21.94
CA ILE A 44 39.00 -27.77 20.62
C ILE A 44 38.21 -27.00 19.57
N TYR A 45 36.93 -26.75 19.84
CA TYR A 45 36.07 -25.95 18.96
C TYR A 45 36.65 -24.56 18.72
N TYR A 46 37.08 -23.87 19.79
CA TYR A 46 37.73 -22.57 19.68
C TYR A 46 39.01 -22.60 18.82
N HIS A 47 39.82 -23.64 18.97
CA HIS A 47 41.05 -23.82 18.21
C HIS A 47 40.81 -24.11 16.73
N VAL A 48 39.79 -24.94 16.42
CA VAL A 48 39.48 -25.32 15.04
C VAL A 48 38.81 -24.18 14.28
N LEU A 49 37.99 -23.37 14.97
CA LEU A 49 37.34 -22.17 14.43
C LEU A 49 38.29 -20.97 14.25
N ASP A 50 39.60 -21.13 14.41
CA ASP A 50 40.55 -20.04 14.14
C ASP A 50 40.36 -19.52 12.70
N PRO A 51 40.07 -18.22 12.49
CA PRO A 51 39.83 -17.66 11.15
C PRO A 51 40.99 -17.86 10.18
N ARG A 52 42.22 -18.07 10.69
CA ARG A 52 43.40 -18.38 9.87
C ARG A 52 43.35 -19.75 9.20
N ARG A 53 42.39 -20.60 9.58
CA ARG A 53 42.17 -21.94 9.01
C ARG A 53 41.09 -21.96 7.92
N ILE A 54 40.45 -20.81 7.65
CA ILE A 54 39.47 -20.68 6.57
C ILE A 54 40.21 -20.89 5.24
N PRO A 55 39.77 -21.84 4.40
CA PRO A 55 40.44 -22.10 3.13
C PRO A 55 40.23 -20.94 2.15
N THR A 56 41.19 -20.78 1.26
CA THR A 56 41.06 -19.94 0.08
C THR A 56 40.11 -20.59 -0.95
N PRO A 57 39.53 -19.81 -1.87
CA PRO A 57 38.68 -20.37 -2.93
C PRO A 57 39.39 -21.45 -3.76
N GLU A 58 40.68 -21.31 -4.00
CA GLU A 58 41.50 -22.29 -4.73
C GLU A 58 41.65 -23.61 -3.94
N GLU A 59 41.74 -23.53 -2.61
CA GLU A 59 41.80 -24.71 -1.73
C GLU A 59 40.46 -25.46 -1.64
N LEU A 60 39.33 -24.83 -1.97
CA LEU A 60 38.03 -25.51 -2.06
C LEU A 60 37.92 -26.44 -3.26
N GLU A 61 38.72 -26.20 -4.31
CA GLU A 61 38.76 -27.05 -5.50
C GLU A 61 39.64 -28.31 -5.27
N ASP A 62 40.51 -28.30 -4.25
CA ASP A 62 41.32 -29.46 -3.89
C ASP A 62 40.45 -30.50 -3.13
N PRO A 63 40.30 -31.74 -3.65
CA PRO A 63 39.56 -32.81 -2.97
C PRO A 63 40.18 -33.29 -1.64
N ASN A 64 41.26 -32.66 -1.15
CA ASN A 64 41.92 -33.00 0.11
C ASN A 64 40.98 -32.95 1.35
N ILE A 65 41.11 -33.96 2.20
CA ILE A 65 40.23 -34.23 3.36
C ILE A 65 40.34 -33.18 4.48
N VAL A 66 41.48 -32.50 4.61
CA VAL A 66 41.73 -31.55 5.71
C VAL A 66 40.89 -30.28 5.57
N THR A 67 40.70 -29.77 4.34
CA THR A 67 39.79 -28.65 4.03
C THR A 67 38.35 -28.97 4.42
N HIS A 68 37.93 -30.21 4.21
CA HIS A 68 36.59 -30.72 4.54
C HIS A 68 36.39 -30.89 6.05
N GLY A 69 37.46 -31.17 6.81
CA GLY A 69 37.41 -31.34 8.27
C GLY A 69 37.15 -30.03 9.04
N ASN A 70 37.83 -28.94 8.68
CA ASN A 70 37.59 -27.64 9.33
C ASN A 70 36.18 -27.10 9.01
N LEU A 71 35.70 -27.34 7.78
CA LEU A 71 34.34 -27.03 7.39
C LEU A 71 33.31 -27.80 8.22
N ALA A 72 33.55 -29.11 8.45
CA ALA A 72 32.71 -29.93 9.32
C ALA A 72 32.65 -29.42 10.76
N ALA A 73 33.78 -28.97 11.31
CA ALA A 73 33.86 -28.45 12.67
C ALA A 73 33.05 -27.16 12.84
N THR A 74 33.10 -26.24 11.86
CA THR A 74 32.22 -25.05 11.85
C THR A 74 30.74 -25.44 11.81
N LEU A 75 30.39 -26.41 10.95
CA LEU A 75 29.01 -26.86 10.81
C LEU A 75 28.49 -27.57 12.07
N LEU A 76 29.37 -28.19 12.85
CA LEU A 76 29.04 -28.79 14.14
C LEU A 76 28.93 -27.76 15.26
N CYS A 77 29.73 -26.68 15.24
CA CYS A 77 29.59 -25.54 16.14
C CYS A 77 28.31 -24.72 15.93
N THR A 78 27.65 -24.91 14.79
CA THR A 78 26.35 -24.26 14.50
C THR A 78 25.17 -25.24 14.66
N ASN A 79 25.43 -26.49 15.05
CA ASN A 79 24.39 -27.50 15.25
C ASN A 79 23.51 -27.20 16.48
N PRO A 80 22.20 -27.52 16.45
CA PRO A 80 21.32 -27.36 17.61
C PRO A 80 21.81 -28.05 18.90
N LEU A 81 22.53 -29.17 18.79
CA LEU A 81 23.16 -29.84 19.94
C LEU A 81 24.25 -28.98 20.59
N PHE A 82 24.93 -28.12 19.82
CA PHE A 82 25.91 -27.18 20.34
C PHE A 82 25.27 -26.16 21.30
N ARG A 83 23.98 -25.81 21.11
CA ARG A 83 23.24 -24.90 22.00
C ARG A 83 23.10 -25.44 23.41
N THR A 84 22.82 -26.74 23.58
CA THR A 84 22.65 -27.32 24.93
C THR A 84 23.97 -27.45 25.68
N LEU A 85 25.08 -27.32 24.96
CA LEU A 85 26.42 -27.56 25.46
C LEU A 85 27.16 -26.29 25.84
N VAL A 86 27.00 -25.21 25.07
CA VAL A 86 27.80 -24.00 25.29
C VAL A 86 27.08 -23.07 26.25
N PRO A 87 27.68 -22.75 27.41
CA PRO A 87 27.10 -21.79 28.33
C PRO A 87 26.93 -20.42 27.65
N PRO A 88 25.81 -19.72 27.87
CA PRO A 88 25.49 -18.49 27.14
C PRO A 88 26.54 -17.38 27.23
N ASP A 89 27.23 -17.30 28.37
CA ASP A 89 28.31 -16.35 28.67
C ASP A 89 29.62 -16.66 27.91
N VAL A 90 29.74 -17.86 27.32
CA VAL A 90 30.87 -18.25 26.46
C VAL A 90 30.69 -17.74 25.02
N LEU A 91 29.44 -17.61 24.56
CA LEU A 91 29.14 -17.34 23.16
C LEU A 91 29.75 -16.01 22.64
N PRO A 92 29.78 -14.90 23.41
CA PRO A 92 30.45 -13.66 22.98
C PRO A 92 31.92 -13.82 22.62
N ASP A 93 32.65 -14.64 23.38
CA ASP A 93 34.08 -14.87 23.13
C ASP A 93 34.29 -15.87 21.98
N LEU A 94 33.32 -16.75 21.70
CA LEU A 94 33.37 -17.70 20.60
C LEU A 94 32.99 -17.05 19.26
N TRP A 95 32.09 -16.07 19.26
CA TRP A 95 31.56 -15.43 18.04
C TRP A 95 32.64 -14.89 17.07
N PRO A 96 33.72 -14.20 17.51
CA PRO A 96 34.76 -13.73 16.60
C PRO A 96 35.49 -14.83 15.84
N HIS A 97 35.48 -16.07 16.34
CA HIS A 97 36.05 -17.24 15.67
C HIS A 97 35.01 -17.90 14.77
N LEU A 98 33.76 -17.98 15.23
CA LEU A 98 32.68 -18.62 14.49
C LEU A 98 32.20 -17.81 13.27
N TRP A 99 32.06 -16.49 13.42
CA TRP A 99 31.48 -15.62 12.40
C TRP A 99 32.25 -15.65 11.07
N PRO A 100 33.58 -15.49 11.01
CA PRO A 100 34.32 -15.51 9.75
C PRO A 100 34.08 -16.79 8.94
N TRP A 101 33.90 -17.91 9.63
CA TRP A 101 33.56 -19.17 8.99
C TRP A 101 32.13 -19.20 8.45
N ILE A 102 31.14 -18.74 9.22
CA ILE A 102 29.75 -18.58 8.75
C ILE A 102 29.73 -17.71 7.48
N ASP A 103 30.42 -16.58 7.53
CA ASP A 103 30.48 -15.61 6.45
C ASP A 103 31.13 -16.19 5.18
N PHE A 104 32.26 -16.88 5.34
CA PHE A 104 32.92 -17.60 4.25
C PHE A 104 31.98 -18.62 3.60
N ILE A 105 31.36 -19.46 4.43
CA ILE A 105 30.46 -20.51 4.00
C ILE A 105 29.30 -19.96 3.15
N PHE A 106 28.63 -18.89 3.60
CA PHE A 106 27.52 -18.29 2.84
C PHE A 106 27.99 -17.49 1.61
N THR A 107 29.25 -17.03 1.61
CA THR A 107 29.84 -16.35 0.44
C THR A 107 30.12 -17.35 -0.69
N PHE A 108 30.51 -18.58 -0.36
CA PHE A 108 30.93 -19.60 -1.32
C PHE A 108 29.95 -20.78 -1.43
N ASP A 109 28.68 -20.62 -1.02
CA ASP A 109 27.66 -21.69 -0.99
C ASP A 109 27.44 -22.38 -2.35
N ASP A 110 27.59 -21.63 -3.45
CA ASP A 110 27.52 -22.17 -4.82
C ASP A 110 28.70 -23.08 -5.17
N PHE A 111 29.88 -22.83 -4.56
CA PHE A 111 31.12 -23.55 -4.81
C PHE A 111 31.31 -24.76 -3.88
N LEU A 112 30.60 -24.79 -2.74
CA LEU A 112 30.62 -25.94 -1.85
C LEU A 112 30.03 -27.16 -2.59
N THR A 113 30.91 -28.10 -2.95
CA THR A 113 30.59 -29.26 -3.79
C THR A 113 29.40 -30.08 -3.26
N GLU A 114 28.69 -30.80 -4.15
CA GLU A 114 27.60 -31.71 -3.76
C GLU A 114 28.02 -32.68 -2.64
N ASN A 115 29.29 -33.09 -2.62
CA ASN A 115 29.85 -34.00 -1.62
C ASN A 115 29.75 -33.46 -0.19
N ILE A 116 29.87 -32.15 0.01
CA ILE A 116 29.68 -31.51 1.32
C ILE A 116 28.18 -31.41 1.61
N LYS A 117 27.36 -31.03 0.63
CA LYS A 117 25.90 -30.91 0.77
C LYS A 117 25.23 -32.24 1.20
N TRP A 118 25.77 -33.39 0.77
CA TRP A 118 25.30 -34.73 1.19
C TRP A 118 25.46 -35.02 2.69
N PHE A 119 26.49 -34.50 3.36
CA PHE A 119 26.70 -34.73 4.79
C PHE A 119 25.78 -33.88 5.67
N PHE A 120 25.13 -32.86 5.09
CA PHE A 120 24.34 -31.89 5.83
C PHE A 120 22.99 -31.64 5.13
N PRO A 121 22.03 -32.57 5.29
CA PRO A 121 20.68 -32.42 4.74
C PRO A 121 19.88 -31.29 5.40
N ALA A 122 20.31 -30.83 6.59
CA ALA A 122 19.81 -29.60 7.20
C ALA A 122 20.65 -28.41 6.68
N PRO A 123 20.09 -27.53 5.87
CA PRO A 123 20.80 -26.43 5.23
C PRO A 123 21.36 -25.47 6.28
N MET A 124 22.55 -24.94 6.02
CA MET A 124 23.32 -24.12 6.97
C MET A 124 22.54 -22.92 7.51
N TYR A 125 21.54 -22.45 6.74
CA TYR A 125 20.55 -21.48 7.17
C TYR A 125 19.87 -21.89 8.49
N PHE A 126 19.43 -23.14 8.62
CA PHE A 126 18.83 -23.67 9.84
C PHE A 126 19.80 -23.52 11.03
N ASN A 127 21.02 -24.04 10.90
CA ASN A 127 22.05 -23.95 11.93
C ASN A 127 22.37 -22.51 12.33
N PHE A 128 22.48 -21.61 11.35
CA PHE A 128 22.66 -20.17 11.60
C PHE A 128 21.50 -19.60 12.44
N ILE A 129 20.25 -19.88 12.07
CA ILE A 129 19.09 -19.35 12.79
C ILE A 129 19.00 -19.92 14.20
N TYR A 130 19.29 -21.21 14.41
CA TYR A 130 19.32 -21.80 15.75
C TYR A 130 20.39 -21.18 16.63
N PHE A 131 21.58 -20.95 16.07
CA PHE A 131 22.66 -20.25 16.78
C PHE A 131 22.22 -18.83 17.16
N CYS A 132 21.64 -18.10 16.20
CA CYS A 132 21.09 -16.78 16.46
C CYS A 132 19.99 -16.82 17.52
N SER A 133 19.09 -17.81 17.50
CA SER A 133 18.06 -18.01 18.53
C SER A 133 18.67 -18.15 19.91
N ALA A 134 19.73 -18.94 20.03
CA ALA A 134 20.40 -19.17 21.31
C ALA A 134 21.00 -17.87 21.84
N MET A 135 21.73 -17.14 21.00
CA MET A 135 22.26 -15.82 21.33
C MET A 135 21.15 -14.82 21.71
N TRP A 136 20.01 -14.90 21.01
CA TRP A 136 18.89 -13.98 21.20
C TRP A 136 18.18 -14.16 22.54
N ASP A 137 18.01 -15.40 22.99
CA ASP A 137 17.41 -15.74 24.30
C ASP A 137 18.23 -15.14 25.47
N HIS A 138 19.52 -14.84 25.24
CA HIS A 138 20.46 -14.27 26.20
C HIS A 138 20.78 -12.82 25.85
N GLY A 139 19.80 -11.92 26.02
CA GLY A 139 19.74 -10.57 25.45
C GLY A 139 20.96 -9.63 25.54
N GLU A 140 22.00 -9.94 26.32
CA GLU A 140 23.32 -9.27 26.28
C GLU A 140 24.10 -9.58 24.99
N ASN A 141 23.78 -10.67 24.31
CA ASN A 141 24.53 -11.17 23.16
C ASN A 141 23.95 -10.73 21.80
N LYS A 142 22.75 -10.14 21.77
CA LYS A 142 22.09 -9.74 20.52
C LYS A 142 22.87 -8.65 19.76
N ASP A 143 23.50 -7.73 20.48
CA ASP A 143 24.25 -6.60 19.93
C ASP A 143 25.43 -7.06 19.06
N ILE A 144 25.98 -8.23 19.41
CA ILE A 144 27.08 -8.89 18.68
C ILE A 144 26.63 -9.38 17.30
N ILE A 145 25.39 -9.86 17.18
CA ILE A 145 24.83 -10.32 15.90
C ILE A 145 24.46 -9.11 15.03
N VAL A 146 23.74 -8.15 15.61
CA VAL A 146 23.14 -7.04 14.85
C VAL A 146 24.18 -5.99 14.43
N SER A 147 25.32 -5.90 15.13
CA SER A 147 26.44 -5.03 14.73
C SER A 147 27.12 -5.45 13.43
N ASN A 148 26.83 -6.66 12.92
CA ASN A 148 27.39 -7.14 11.67
C ASN A 148 26.34 -7.09 10.53
N PRO A 149 26.50 -6.19 9.54
CA PRO A 149 25.52 -6.02 8.47
C PRO A 149 25.34 -7.28 7.60
N ARG A 150 26.38 -8.13 7.48
CA ARG A 150 26.29 -9.38 6.71
C ARG A 150 25.38 -10.41 7.40
N CYS A 151 25.16 -10.33 8.72
CA CYS A 151 24.17 -11.17 9.41
C CYS A 151 22.77 -10.95 8.85
N ALA A 152 22.40 -9.71 8.52
CA ALA A 152 21.09 -9.41 7.95
C ALA A 152 20.93 -10.05 6.57
N ALA A 153 21.94 -9.94 5.70
CA ALA A 153 21.93 -10.56 4.38
C ALA A 153 21.77 -12.09 4.47
N ILE A 154 22.50 -12.75 5.37
CA ILE A 154 22.37 -14.19 5.61
C ILE A 154 20.98 -14.53 6.17
N ALA A 155 20.46 -13.73 7.12
CA ALA A 155 19.14 -13.94 7.70
C ALA A 155 18.02 -13.86 6.66
N ILE A 156 18.14 -12.97 5.67
CA ILE A 156 17.16 -12.83 4.57
C ILE A 156 17.20 -14.03 3.63
N ARG A 157 18.39 -14.54 3.30
CA ARG A 157 18.52 -15.80 2.54
C ARG A 157 17.98 -16.98 3.34
N ALA A 158 18.22 -16.99 4.65
CA ALA A 158 17.67 -17.99 5.56
C ALA A 158 16.14 -17.95 5.59
N TRP A 159 15.54 -16.75 5.57
CA TRP A 159 14.09 -16.59 5.47
C TRP A 159 13.50 -17.21 4.21
N ALA A 160 14.12 -16.94 3.05
CA ALA A 160 13.72 -17.56 1.80
C ALA A 160 13.76 -19.09 1.87
N TRP A 161 14.86 -19.60 2.40
CA TRP A 161 15.08 -21.03 2.56
C TRP A 161 14.08 -21.70 3.52
N LEU A 162 13.83 -21.10 4.69
CA LEU A 162 12.89 -21.59 5.71
C LEU A 162 11.47 -21.78 5.16
N LEU A 163 11.03 -20.83 4.33
CA LEU A 163 9.70 -20.88 3.73
C LEU A 163 9.53 -22.06 2.75
N ASP A 164 10.62 -22.70 2.30
CA ASP A 164 10.61 -23.84 1.38
C ASP A 164 10.77 -25.21 2.08
N HIS A 165 11.31 -25.27 3.30
CA HIS A 165 11.85 -26.53 3.84
C HIS A 165 11.39 -26.96 5.24
N ASP A 166 10.81 -26.08 6.07
CA ASP A 166 10.56 -26.43 7.48
C ASP A 166 9.12 -26.82 7.82
N ASP A 167 8.94 -27.57 8.91
CA ASP A 167 7.66 -27.73 9.62
C ASP A 167 7.14 -26.34 10.06
N VAL A 168 5.83 -26.12 9.97
CA VAL A 168 5.16 -24.83 10.22
C VAL A 168 5.45 -24.33 11.65
N LEU A 169 5.65 -25.24 12.61
CA LEU A 169 5.87 -24.95 14.03
C LEU A 169 7.21 -24.23 14.31
N GLU A 170 8.35 -24.85 13.97
CA GLU A 170 9.68 -24.27 14.22
C GLU A 170 9.90 -22.98 13.42
N ARG A 171 9.30 -22.90 12.24
CA ARG A 171 9.46 -21.77 11.32
C ARG A 171 8.94 -20.44 11.91
N GLY A 172 7.92 -20.45 12.77
CA GLY A 172 7.38 -19.22 13.39
C GLY A 172 8.40 -18.50 14.28
N ARG A 173 9.05 -19.24 15.19
CA ARG A 173 10.10 -18.71 16.07
C ARG A 173 11.30 -18.20 15.28
N HIS A 174 11.75 -18.97 14.30
CA HIS A 174 12.89 -18.64 13.46
C HIS A 174 12.68 -17.37 12.65
N ILE A 175 11.48 -17.17 12.13
CA ILE A 175 11.10 -15.96 11.40
C ILE A 175 11.18 -14.72 12.29
N LEU A 176 10.72 -14.78 13.56
CA LEU A 176 10.84 -13.65 14.49
C LEU A 176 12.30 -13.26 14.75
N ILE A 177 13.18 -14.25 14.90
CA ILE A 177 14.61 -14.00 15.13
C ILE A 177 15.23 -13.34 13.90
N ILE A 178 14.95 -13.88 12.71
CA ILE A 178 15.41 -13.28 11.45
C ILE A 178 14.95 -11.84 11.33
N GLN A 179 13.68 -11.55 11.56
CA GLN A 179 13.15 -10.19 11.51
C GLN A 179 13.79 -9.29 12.54
N SER A 180 14.04 -9.80 13.73
CA SER A 180 14.70 -9.02 14.77
C SER A 180 16.15 -8.69 14.41
N ILE A 181 16.87 -9.61 13.76
CA ILE A 181 18.21 -9.36 13.20
C ILE A 181 18.13 -8.29 12.11
N ILE A 182 17.20 -8.41 11.16
CA ILE A 182 17.03 -7.45 10.05
C ILE A 182 16.69 -6.06 10.61
N HIS A 183 15.75 -5.98 11.57
CA HIS A 183 15.32 -4.71 12.16
C HIS A 183 16.44 -4.04 12.96
N GLN A 184 17.09 -4.77 13.87
CA GLN A 184 18.07 -4.19 14.79
C GLN A 184 19.44 -3.94 14.16
N SER A 185 19.78 -4.62 13.06
CA SER A 185 21.00 -4.34 12.29
C SER A 185 20.95 -3.01 11.54
N GLY A 186 19.77 -2.39 11.43
CA GLY A 186 19.58 -1.19 10.62
C GLY A 186 19.64 -1.48 9.12
N ALA A 187 19.48 -2.74 8.70
CA ALA A 187 19.49 -3.11 7.30
C ALA A 187 18.45 -2.29 6.51
N THR A 188 18.89 -1.74 5.39
CA THR A 188 18.09 -0.96 4.45
C THR A 188 17.43 -1.87 3.41
N LEU A 189 16.52 -1.31 2.60
CA LEU A 189 15.94 -2.08 1.49
C LEU A 189 17.00 -2.50 0.47
N ASP A 190 18.03 -1.68 0.23
CA ASP A 190 19.07 -2.01 -0.73
C ASP A 190 19.91 -3.20 -0.21
N ASP A 191 20.22 -3.25 1.09
CA ASP A 191 20.86 -4.42 1.71
C ASP A 191 20.00 -5.69 1.55
N ILE A 192 18.68 -5.54 1.70
CA ILE A 192 17.75 -6.66 1.52
C ILE A 192 17.71 -7.11 0.06
N LEU A 193 17.69 -6.16 -0.87
CA LEU A 193 17.70 -6.44 -2.30
C LEU A 193 18.99 -7.16 -2.70
N ASP A 194 20.15 -6.69 -2.26
CA ASP A 194 21.44 -7.33 -2.54
C ASP A 194 21.47 -8.77 -2.02
N ALA A 195 20.83 -9.04 -0.87
CA ALA A 195 20.72 -10.39 -0.33
C ALA A 195 19.87 -11.35 -1.21
N VAL A 196 18.89 -10.83 -1.97
CA VAL A 196 17.98 -11.58 -2.85
C VAL A 196 18.19 -11.32 -4.35
N GLU A 197 19.44 -11.05 -4.76
CA GLU A 197 19.83 -10.83 -6.16
C GLU A 197 19.17 -9.59 -6.84
N GLY A 198 18.84 -8.57 -6.05
CA GLY A 198 18.45 -7.24 -6.53
C GLY A 198 17.01 -7.11 -7.04
N ARG A 199 16.15 -8.13 -6.89
CA ARG A 199 14.79 -8.12 -7.47
C ARG A 199 13.70 -7.91 -6.41
N LEU A 200 13.02 -6.76 -6.49
CA LEU A 200 11.85 -6.43 -5.65
C LEU A 200 10.75 -7.48 -5.72
N ASP A 201 10.58 -8.11 -6.89
CA ASP A 201 9.60 -9.18 -7.10
C ASP A 201 9.90 -10.39 -6.22
N GLU A 202 11.16 -10.70 -5.94
CA GLU A 202 11.51 -11.81 -5.06
C GLU A 202 11.16 -11.48 -3.60
N ILE A 203 11.42 -10.25 -3.14
CA ILE A 203 10.97 -9.82 -1.80
C ILE A 203 9.46 -9.91 -1.69
N ALA A 204 8.73 -9.41 -2.70
CA ALA A 204 7.28 -9.50 -2.71
C ALA A 204 6.79 -10.96 -2.65
N ARG A 205 7.42 -11.88 -3.40
CA ARG A 205 7.12 -13.31 -3.32
C ARG A 205 7.43 -13.91 -1.96
N LEU A 206 8.54 -13.53 -1.32
CA LEU A 206 8.89 -13.99 0.03
C LEU A 206 7.83 -13.57 1.05
N VAL A 207 7.44 -12.29 1.03
CA VAL A 207 6.35 -11.78 1.87
C VAL A 207 5.05 -12.55 1.60
N MET A 208 4.68 -12.72 0.33
CA MET A 208 3.47 -13.47 -0.03
C MET A 208 3.48 -14.92 0.42
N ARG A 209 4.63 -15.60 0.28
CA ARG A 209 4.82 -16.97 0.75
C ARG A 209 4.70 -17.07 2.27
N GLN A 210 5.21 -16.08 3.01
CA GLN A 210 5.00 -15.99 4.46
C GLN A 210 3.53 -15.75 4.82
N CYS A 211 2.79 -15.00 4.00
CA CYS A 211 1.36 -14.75 4.22
C CYS A 211 0.44 -15.91 3.82
N ALA A 212 0.89 -16.82 2.94
CA ALA A 212 0.05 -17.89 2.39
C ALA A 212 -0.69 -18.73 3.46
N PRO A 213 -0.07 -19.11 4.60
CA PRO A 213 -0.76 -19.84 5.67
C PRO A 213 -1.87 -19.04 6.37
N LEU A 214 -1.85 -17.71 6.27
CA LEU A 214 -2.82 -16.81 6.91
C LEU A 214 -4.07 -16.57 6.05
N VAL A 215 -4.12 -17.08 4.82
CA VAL A 215 -5.28 -16.91 3.95
C VAL A 215 -6.31 -18.00 4.28
N PRO A 216 -7.52 -17.63 4.74
CA PRO A 216 -8.55 -18.63 5.02
C PRO A 216 -8.96 -19.39 3.75
N LEU A 217 -8.72 -20.71 3.74
CA LEU A 217 -9.21 -21.58 2.67
C LEU A 217 -10.76 -21.54 2.63
N ASN A 218 -11.32 -21.07 1.51
CA ASN A 218 -12.77 -20.99 1.24
C ASN A 218 -13.60 -20.04 2.13
N GLN A 219 -13.03 -18.91 2.58
CA GLN A 219 -13.74 -17.91 3.41
C GLN A 219 -14.37 -18.49 4.69
N LYS A 220 -13.99 -19.71 5.08
CA LYS A 220 -14.34 -20.24 6.39
C LYS A 220 -13.56 -19.42 7.43
N PRO A 221 -14.11 -19.20 8.63
CA PRO A 221 -13.30 -18.72 9.75
C PRO A 221 -12.01 -19.51 9.79
N ILE A 222 -10.89 -18.86 10.10
CA ILE A 222 -9.70 -19.59 10.56
C ILE A 222 -10.16 -20.22 11.87
N THR A 223 -10.74 -21.42 11.77
CA THR A 223 -11.23 -22.14 12.93
C THR A 223 -10.00 -22.62 13.64
N PHE A 224 -9.61 -21.88 14.67
CA PHE A 224 -8.64 -22.27 15.68
C PHE A 224 -9.21 -23.47 16.47
N GLN A 225 -9.45 -24.60 15.80
CA GLN A 225 -9.69 -25.91 16.40
C GLN A 225 -8.38 -26.62 16.76
N MET A 226 -7.26 -25.95 16.47
CA MET A 226 -5.89 -26.39 16.69
C MET A 226 -5.45 -26.07 18.13
N ASP A 227 -4.43 -26.76 18.61
CA ASP A 227 -3.86 -26.58 19.96
C ASP A 227 -3.43 -25.11 20.20
N GLN A 228 -3.25 -24.72 21.46
CA GLN A 228 -2.87 -23.33 21.80
C GLN A 228 -1.50 -22.93 21.22
N GLU A 229 -0.65 -23.89 20.88
CA GLU A 229 0.70 -23.64 20.37
C GLU A 229 0.66 -23.24 18.89
N GLU A 230 0.00 -23.98 18.00
CA GLU A 230 -0.16 -23.66 16.57
C GLU A 230 -0.78 -22.26 16.34
N ASN A 231 -1.76 -21.91 17.17
CA ASN A 231 -2.41 -20.59 17.13
C ASN A 231 -1.45 -19.46 17.54
N THR A 232 -0.54 -19.71 18.47
CA THR A 232 0.47 -18.72 18.88
C THR A 232 1.45 -18.47 17.74
N TRP A 233 1.88 -19.53 17.05
CA TRP A 233 2.83 -19.42 15.96
C TRP A 233 2.27 -18.63 14.78
N LEU A 234 1.06 -18.92 14.30
CA LEU A 234 0.43 -18.14 13.21
C LEU A 234 0.36 -16.63 13.52
N LEU A 235 0.25 -16.26 14.78
CA LEU A 235 0.26 -14.85 15.20
C LEU A 235 1.65 -14.26 15.19
N GLU A 236 2.67 -15.03 15.56
CA GLU A 236 4.06 -14.63 15.40
C GLU A 236 4.44 -14.47 13.92
N TYR A 237 3.95 -15.34 13.02
CA TYR A 237 4.09 -15.14 11.56
C TYR A 237 3.50 -13.81 11.10
N ALA A 238 2.31 -13.48 11.60
CA ALA A 238 1.58 -12.26 11.28
C ALA A 238 2.32 -11.01 11.78
N VAL A 239 2.75 -11.01 13.04
CA VAL A 239 3.58 -9.94 13.62
C VAL A 239 4.88 -9.79 12.83
N GLY A 240 5.43 -10.90 12.37
CA GLY A 240 6.65 -10.89 11.61
C GLY A 240 6.55 -10.21 10.25
N ILE A 241 5.46 -10.42 9.52
CA ILE A 241 5.17 -9.70 8.27
C ILE A 241 5.17 -8.19 8.53
N VAL A 242 4.54 -7.77 9.62
CA VAL A 242 4.47 -6.35 10.02
C VAL A 242 5.86 -5.78 10.27
N ALA A 243 6.67 -6.47 11.08
CA ALA A 243 8.03 -6.03 11.39
C ALA A 243 8.92 -5.95 10.14
N CYS A 244 8.81 -6.93 9.24
CA CYS A 244 9.56 -6.94 7.99
C CYS A 244 9.19 -5.75 7.10
N LEU A 245 7.89 -5.47 6.95
CA LEU A 245 7.43 -4.39 6.08
C LEU A 245 7.70 -3.01 6.67
N ASP A 246 7.46 -2.84 7.97
CA ASP A 246 7.76 -1.58 8.68
C ASP A 246 9.22 -1.17 8.47
N GLN A 247 10.16 -2.10 8.66
CA GLN A 247 11.58 -1.87 8.40
C GLN A 247 11.85 -1.41 6.97
N VAL A 248 11.30 -2.12 5.97
CA VAL A 248 11.53 -1.78 4.57
C VAL A 248 10.94 -0.41 4.22
N THR A 249 9.80 -0.06 4.83
CA THR A 249 9.09 1.18 4.51
C THR A 249 9.65 2.42 5.21
N ASN A 250 10.33 2.27 6.36
CA ASN A 250 10.78 3.40 7.19
C ASN A 250 12.04 4.11 6.68
N HIS A 251 12.88 3.46 5.86
CA HIS A 251 14.16 4.05 5.41
C HIS A 251 14.05 4.99 4.21
N SER A 252 13.09 4.78 3.31
CA SER A 252 12.92 5.62 2.11
C SER A 252 11.51 5.54 1.53
N ILE A 253 10.91 6.72 1.31
CA ILE A 253 9.59 6.84 0.67
C ILE A 253 9.62 6.24 -0.74
N ALA A 254 10.70 6.41 -1.50
CA ALA A 254 10.82 5.88 -2.86
C ALA A 254 10.93 4.35 -2.87
N ALA A 255 11.71 3.79 -1.94
CA ALA A 255 11.86 2.35 -1.72
C ALA A 255 10.52 1.70 -1.33
N SER A 256 9.84 2.28 -0.34
CA SER A 256 8.50 1.89 0.09
C SER A 256 7.51 1.85 -1.07
N ARG A 257 7.46 2.91 -1.88
CA ARG A 257 6.57 3.00 -3.06
C ARG A 257 6.83 1.89 -4.09
N ARG A 258 8.10 1.56 -4.35
CA ARG A 258 8.48 0.49 -5.28
C ARG A 258 8.07 -0.88 -4.74
N LEU A 259 8.34 -1.16 -3.47
CA LEU A 259 7.91 -2.42 -2.84
C LEU A 259 6.39 -2.56 -2.80
N CYS A 260 5.65 -1.54 -2.35
CA CYS A 260 4.19 -1.56 -2.33
C CYS A 260 3.61 -1.85 -3.71
N THR A 261 4.20 -1.28 -4.77
CA THR A 261 3.78 -1.55 -6.16
C THR A 261 3.97 -3.02 -6.54
N ALA A 262 5.10 -3.62 -6.16
CA ALA A 262 5.37 -5.04 -6.37
C ALA A 262 4.38 -5.89 -5.55
N LEU A 263 4.23 -5.65 -4.25
CA LEU A 263 3.31 -6.37 -3.36
C LEU A 263 1.87 -6.38 -3.89
N VAL A 264 1.35 -5.21 -4.31
CA VAL A 264 0.00 -5.11 -4.92
C VAL A 264 -0.10 -6.01 -6.16
N SER A 265 0.92 -6.06 -7.01
CA SER A 265 0.91 -6.92 -8.21
C SER A 265 0.94 -8.43 -7.92
N PHE A 266 1.38 -8.83 -6.72
CA PHE A 266 1.40 -10.22 -6.28
C PHE A 266 0.16 -10.62 -5.44
N GLY A 267 -0.87 -9.77 -5.33
CA GLY A 267 -2.10 -10.09 -4.59
C GLY A 267 -2.00 -9.93 -3.08
N PHE A 268 -1.04 -9.12 -2.62
CA PHE A 268 -0.79 -8.91 -1.18
C PHE A 268 -1.94 -8.22 -0.47
N VAL A 269 -2.64 -7.32 -1.15
CA VAL A 269 -3.76 -6.58 -0.57
C VAL A 269 -4.90 -7.52 -0.22
N GLU A 270 -5.28 -8.38 -1.16
CA GLU A 270 -6.32 -9.38 -0.97
C GLU A 270 -5.92 -10.35 0.14
N THR A 271 -4.66 -10.79 0.12
CA THR A 271 -4.10 -11.68 1.15
C THR A 271 -4.21 -11.07 2.54
N LEU A 272 -3.70 -9.84 2.75
CA LEU A 272 -3.79 -9.17 4.05
C LEU A 272 -5.24 -8.91 4.48
N THR A 273 -6.11 -8.46 3.57
CA THR A 273 -7.52 -8.23 3.91
C THR A 273 -8.22 -9.51 4.32
N ALA A 274 -7.99 -10.60 3.59
CA ALA A 274 -8.54 -11.92 3.92
C ALA A 274 -7.99 -12.43 5.25
N SER A 275 -6.70 -12.21 5.54
CA SER A 275 -6.08 -12.56 6.82
C SER A 275 -6.65 -11.74 7.98
N CYS A 276 -6.79 -10.42 7.84
CA CYS A 276 -7.47 -9.58 8.84
C CYS A 276 -8.87 -10.10 9.13
N TYR A 277 -9.63 -10.41 8.07
CA TYR A 277 -10.98 -10.94 8.22
C TYR A 277 -10.97 -12.31 8.91
N GLY A 278 -10.10 -13.24 8.49
CA GLY A 278 -9.97 -14.55 9.09
C GLY A 278 -9.63 -14.50 10.58
N LEU A 279 -8.67 -13.64 10.96
CA LEU A 279 -8.30 -13.40 12.36
C LEU A 279 -9.44 -12.77 13.18
N SER A 280 -10.29 -11.96 12.54
CA SER A 280 -11.43 -11.29 13.20
C SER A 280 -12.57 -12.23 13.60
N LEU A 281 -12.66 -13.42 13.00
CA LEU A 281 -13.78 -14.35 13.19
C LEU A 281 -13.67 -15.25 14.44
N SER A 282 -12.65 -15.07 15.28
CA SER A 282 -12.45 -15.87 16.50
C SER A 282 -13.60 -15.68 17.51
N SER A 283 -14.24 -16.78 17.93
CA SER A 283 -15.42 -16.77 18.81
C SER A 283 -15.12 -16.47 20.29
N ASN A 284 -13.87 -16.63 20.74
CA ASN A 284 -13.50 -16.58 22.17
C ASN A 284 -12.86 -15.25 22.60
N GLY A 285 -13.12 -14.18 21.86
CA GLY A 285 -12.39 -12.91 22.00
C GLY A 285 -10.96 -13.03 21.46
N LEU A 286 -10.34 -11.87 21.18
CA LEU A 286 -9.01 -11.87 20.62
C LEU A 286 -7.90 -11.84 21.67
N SER A 287 -6.85 -12.62 21.41
CA SER A 287 -5.57 -12.53 22.14
C SER A 287 -4.91 -11.17 21.88
N HIS A 288 -3.97 -10.78 22.74
CA HIS A 288 -3.17 -9.57 22.51
C HIS A 288 -2.36 -9.65 21.20
N ALA A 289 -1.84 -10.83 20.86
CA ALA A 289 -1.09 -11.04 19.62
C ALA A 289 -1.97 -10.92 18.36
N GLN A 290 -3.21 -11.46 18.37
CA GLN A 290 -4.19 -11.26 17.29
C GLN A 290 -4.47 -9.78 17.05
N ARG A 291 -4.67 -9.03 18.14
CA ARG A 291 -4.93 -7.59 18.06
C ARG A 291 -3.76 -6.81 17.47
N ARG A 292 -2.53 -7.13 17.88
CA ARG A 292 -1.30 -6.54 17.34
C ARG A 292 -1.13 -6.86 15.86
N ALA A 293 -1.35 -8.10 15.45
CA ALA A 293 -1.28 -8.53 14.06
C ALA A 293 -2.29 -7.78 13.18
N ILE A 294 -3.55 -7.71 13.61
CA ILE A 294 -4.62 -7.00 12.87
C ILE A 294 -4.32 -5.52 12.73
N HIS A 295 -3.88 -4.87 13.82
CA HIS A 295 -3.42 -3.48 13.77
C HIS A 295 -2.31 -3.31 12.72
N GLY A 296 -1.24 -4.10 12.81
CA GLY A 296 -0.13 -4.00 11.86
C GLY A 296 -0.56 -4.24 10.40
N PHE A 297 -1.44 -5.20 10.16
CA PHE A 297 -1.99 -5.45 8.82
C PHE A 297 -2.83 -4.27 8.31
N LEU A 298 -3.68 -3.69 9.15
CA LEU A 298 -4.45 -2.50 8.80
C LEU A 298 -3.55 -1.30 8.55
N SER A 299 -2.54 -1.06 9.38
CA SER A 299 -1.56 0.02 9.18
C SER A 299 -0.81 -0.15 7.85
N ILE A 300 -0.40 -1.38 7.50
CA ILE A 300 0.22 -1.66 6.20
C ILE A 300 -0.75 -1.40 5.06
N LEU A 301 -1.99 -1.90 5.16
CA LEU A 301 -3.02 -1.67 4.13
C LEU A 301 -3.28 -0.18 3.94
N ILE A 302 -3.40 0.58 5.03
CA ILE A 302 -3.56 2.04 5.02
C ILE A 302 -2.36 2.70 4.30
N GLY A 303 -1.13 2.33 4.66
CA GLY A 303 0.07 2.85 3.98
C GLY A 303 0.09 2.53 2.49
N ILE A 304 -0.39 1.35 2.09
CA ILE A 304 -0.56 0.98 0.68
C ILE A 304 -1.65 1.84 0.02
N PHE A 305 -2.78 2.08 0.70
CA PHE A 305 -3.91 2.91 0.21
C PHE A 305 -3.55 4.39 0.05
N GLU A 306 -2.55 4.87 0.78
CA GLU A 306 -1.98 6.21 0.63
C GLU A 306 -0.87 6.27 -0.45
N GLY A 307 -0.45 5.11 -0.96
CA GLY A 307 0.62 4.96 -1.94
C GLY A 307 0.22 5.15 -3.42
N PRO A 308 1.17 4.95 -4.37
CA PRO A 308 1.00 5.21 -5.81
C PRO A 308 -0.05 4.37 -6.52
N LYS A 309 -0.48 3.27 -5.93
CA LYS A 309 -1.58 2.42 -6.39
C LYS A 309 -2.72 2.37 -5.39
N GLY A 310 -2.78 3.35 -4.49
CA GLY A 310 -3.65 3.30 -3.32
C GLY A 310 -5.12 3.15 -3.64
N SER A 311 -5.62 3.83 -4.68
CA SER A 311 -7.01 3.67 -5.12
C SER A 311 -7.34 2.30 -5.72
N GLU A 312 -6.37 1.65 -6.38
CA GLU A 312 -6.50 0.29 -6.93
C GLU A 312 -6.44 -0.74 -5.80
N ALA A 313 -5.48 -0.60 -4.90
CA ALA A 313 -5.37 -1.44 -3.71
C ALA A 313 -6.62 -1.33 -2.83
N LEU A 314 -7.13 -0.12 -2.59
CA LEU A 314 -8.36 0.07 -1.81
C LEU A 314 -9.56 -0.61 -2.47
N GLN A 315 -9.65 -0.56 -3.81
CA GLN A 315 -10.66 -1.29 -4.57
C GLN A 315 -10.56 -2.80 -4.36
N LEU A 316 -9.38 -3.39 -4.55
CA LEU A 316 -9.12 -4.82 -4.34
C LEU A 316 -9.44 -5.25 -2.90
N SER A 317 -9.08 -4.41 -1.92
CA SER A 317 -9.35 -4.66 -0.51
C SER A 317 -10.85 -4.65 -0.20
N VAL A 318 -11.60 -3.67 -0.73
CA VAL A 318 -13.06 -3.64 -0.61
C VAL A 318 -13.69 -4.88 -1.23
N GLU A 319 -13.25 -5.29 -2.42
CA GLU A 319 -13.73 -6.50 -3.10
C GLU A 319 -13.44 -7.78 -2.32
N THR A 320 -12.34 -7.80 -1.57
CA THR A 320 -11.93 -8.95 -0.75
C THR A 320 -12.68 -9.03 0.59
N GLY A 321 -13.29 -7.93 1.04
CA GLY A 321 -14.10 -7.91 2.25
C GLY A 321 -13.62 -6.95 3.35
N LEU A 322 -12.86 -5.90 3.01
CA LEU A 322 -12.44 -4.87 3.97
C LEU A 322 -13.59 -4.31 4.81
N LEU A 323 -14.79 -4.18 4.23
CA LEU A 323 -15.94 -3.68 4.99
C LEU A 323 -16.36 -4.63 6.12
N ASN A 324 -16.23 -5.94 5.91
CA ASN A 324 -16.47 -6.92 6.97
C ASN A 324 -15.43 -6.78 8.08
N VAL A 325 -14.15 -6.58 7.72
CA VAL A 325 -13.07 -6.31 8.67
C VAL A 325 -13.43 -5.11 9.54
N VAL A 326 -13.79 -3.98 8.92
CA VAL A 326 -14.21 -2.76 9.64
C VAL A 326 -15.36 -3.04 10.62
N LEU A 327 -16.41 -3.73 10.17
CA LEU A 327 -17.59 -4.00 10.99
C LEU A 327 -17.36 -4.99 12.14
N GLN A 328 -16.51 -6.00 11.93
CA GLN A 328 -16.14 -6.93 13.00
C GLN A 328 -15.33 -6.22 14.09
N HIS A 329 -14.41 -5.33 13.70
CA HIS A 329 -13.56 -4.61 14.64
C HIS A 329 -14.26 -3.46 15.36
N ALA A 330 -15.26 -2.84 14.72
CA ALA A 330 -16.07 -1.80 15.35
C ALA A 330 -16.83 -2.27 16.62
N GLN A 331 -17.00 -3.59 16.77
CA GLN A 331 -17.67 -4.21 17.92
C GLN A 331 -16.78 -4.37 19.16
N TRP A 332 -15.49 -4.03 19.06
CA TRP A 332 -14.53 -4.27 20.12
C TRP A 332 -14.51 -3.18 21.20
N PRO A 333 -14.03 -3.49 22.42
CA PRO A 333 -13.96 -2.52 23.51
C PRO A 333 -13.11 -1.28 23.19
N PRO A 334 -13.44 -0.07 23.70
CA PRO A 334 -12.85 1.21 23.31
C PRO A 334 -11.33 1.34 23.38
N SER A 335 -10.65 0.58 24.25
CA SER A 335 -9.20 0.66 24.50
C SER A 335 -8.32 0.08 23.38
N HIS A 336 -8.84 -0.01 22.16
CA HIS A 336 -8.21 -0.72 21.06
C HIS A 336 -7.55 0.23 20.04
N VAL A 337 -6.25 0.06 19.79
CA VAL A 337 -5.46 0.92 18.88
C VAL A 337 -6.05 0.94 17.46
N VAL A 338 -6.61 -0.18 17.00
CA VAL A 338 -7.29 -0.31 15.69
C VAL A 338 -8.42 0.70 15.47
N HIS A 339 -9.05 1.26 16.51
CA HIS A 339 -10.16 2.21 16.30
C HIS A 339 -9.72 3.47 15.56
N GLU A 340 -8.49 3.93 15.74
CA GLU A 340 -7.94 5.08 14.99
C GLU A 340 -7.82 4.75 13.51
N ASP A 341 -7.30 3.57 13.17
CA ASP A 341 -7.23 3.04 11.80
C ASP A 341 -8.63 2.93 11.16
N LEU A 342 -9.62 2.43 11.91
CA LEU A 342 -10.99 2.32 11.40
C LEU A 342 -11.60 3.69 11.12
N VAL A 343 -11.37 4.67 12.01
CA VAL A 343 -11.85 6.04 11.82
C VAL A 343 -11.19 6.65 10.58
N LEU A 344 -9.87 6.50 10.41
CA LEU A 344 -9.14 6.96 9.23
C LEU A 344 -9.68 6.31 7.95
N LEU A 345 -9.85 4.99 7.95
CA LEU A 345 -10.40 4.25 6.82
C LEU A 345 -11.78 4.79 6.42
N MET A 346 -12.68 4.97 7.38
CA MET A 346 -14.06 5.39 7.10
C MET A 346 -14.22 6.88 6.80
N LYS A 347 -13.43 7.76 7.43
CA LYS A 347 -13.52 9.21 7.20
C LYS A 347 -12.75 9.67 5.98
N GLU A 348 -11.59 9.08 5.72
CA GLU A 348 -10.65 9.59 4.73
C GLU A 348 -10.53 8.68 3.51
N LEU A 349 -10.31 7.38 3.69
CA LEU A 349 -9.89 6.50 2.59
C LEU A 349 -11.08 5.90 1.81
N LEU A 350 -12.01 5.23 2.49
CA LEU A 350 -13.18 4.62 1.86
C LEU A 350 -14.03 5.63 1.08
N PRO A 351 -14.31 6.87 1.56
CA PRO A 351 -15.00 7.88 0.79
C PRO A 351 -14.37 8.16 -0.59
N ARG A 352 -13.02 8.19 -0.68
CA ARG A 352 -12.29 8.42 -1.96
C ARG A 352 -12.60 7.37 -3.01
N SER A 353 -12.94 6.15 -2.59
CA SER A 353 -13.28 5.06 -3.50
C SER A 353 -14.70 5.19 -4.07
N THR A 354 -15.58 5.96 -3.42
CA THR A 354 -17.01 6.07 -3.78
C THR A 354 -17.29 6.97 -4.99
N ILE A 355 -16.28 7.65 -5.54
CA ILE A 355 -16.45 8.44 -6.77
C ILE A 355 -16.28 7.59 -8.04
N TYR A 356 -15.73 6.37 -7.89
CA TYR A 356 -15.41 5.50 -9.00
C TYR A 356 -16.56 4.53 -9.27
N TYR A 357 -17.02 4.50 -10.52
CA TYR A 357 -18.12 3.66 -10.99
C TYR A 357 -17.86 2.19 -10.72
N HIS A 358 -16.68 1.67 -11.08
CA HIS A 358 -16.40 0.24 -10.92
C HIS A 358 -16.37 -0.15 -9.44
N THR A 359 -15.72 0.65 -8.58
CA THR A 359 -15.72 0.46 -7.13
C THR A 359 -17.12 0.50 -6.52
N LEU A 360 -17.92 1.51 -6.87
CA LEU A 360 -19.31 1.61 -6.42
C LEU A 360 -20.14 0.38 -6.79
N SER A 361 -19.89 -0.20 -7.96
CA SER A 361 -20.59 -1.42 -8.38
C SER A 361 -20.37 -2.58 -7.41
N LYS A 362 -19.23 -2.60 -6.70
CA LYS A 362 -18.87 -3.60 -5.70
C LYS A 362 -19.45 -3.31 -4.32
N PHE A 363 -19.78 -2.06 -4.01
CA PHE A 363 -20.54 -1.72 -2.80
C PHE A 363 -22.03 -2.09 -2.92
N ARG A 364 -22.58 -2.18 -4.13
CA ARG A 364 -24.01 -2.44 -4.36
C ARG A 364 -24.54 -3.71 -3.66
N PRO A 365 -23.86 -4.88 -3.71
CA PRO A 365 -24.29 -6.08 -2.97
C PRO A 365 -24.24 -5.92 -1.44
N LEU A 366 -23.50 -4.92 -0.93
CA LEU A 366 -23.33 -4.68 0.51
C LEU A 366 -24.42 -3.77 1.10
N VAL A 367 -25.31 -3.18 0.28
CA VAL A 367 -26.38 -2.29 0.76
C VAL A 367 -27.25 -2.90 1.87
N PRO A 368 -27.70 -4.16 1.78
CA PRO A 368 -28.50 -4.75 2.86
C PRO A 368 -27.74 -4.79 4.20
N MET A 369 -26.43 -5.06 4.15
CA MET A 369 -25.57 -5.03 5.33
C MET A 369 -25.45 -3.61 5.90
N LEU A 370 -25.25 -2.59 5.05
CA LEU A 370 -25.23 -1.18 5.47
C LEU A 370 -26.52 -0.78 6.21
N GLU A 371 -27.67 -1.19 5.68
CA GLU A 371 -28.98 -0.89 6.27
C GLU A 371 -29.22 -1.59 7.61
N ILE A 372 -28.74 -2.83 7.76
CA ILE A 372 -28.83 -3.57 9.03
C ILE A 372 -27.99 -2.85 10.08
N VAL A 373 -26.73 -2.53 9.74
CA VAL A 373 -25.79 -1.86 10.64
C VAL A 373 -26.31 -0.49 11.10
N ASP A 374 -26.84 0.31 10.18
CA ASP A 374 -27.42 1.63 10.49
C ASP A 374 -28.61 1.52 11.47
N LYS A 375 -29.34 0.39 11.47
CA LYS A 375 -30.44 0.10 12.41
C LYS A 375 -29.97 -0.52 13.73
N THR A 376 -28.70 -0.91 13.82
CA THR A 376 -28.11 -1.51 15.02
C THR A 376 -26.89 -0.73 15.49
N PRO A 377 -27.03 0.56 15.87
CA PRO A 377 -25.90 1.40 16.27
C PRO A 377 -25.14 0.85 17.49
N GLN A 378 -25.80 0.03 18.33
CA GLN A 378 -25.22 -0.61 19.49
C GLN A 378 -24.07 -1.58 19.18
N ILE A 379 -23.87 -1.96 17.90
CA ILE A 379 -22.71 -2.75 17.51
C ILE A 379 -21.43 -1.94 17.66
N PHE A 380 -21.49 -0.61 17.56
CA PHE A 380 -20.33 0.25 17.73
C PHE A 380 -20.13 0.54 19.22
N ARG A 381 -18.96 0.20 19.75
CA ARG A 381 -18.62 0.46 21.17
C ARG A 381 -17.98 1.83 21.39
N VAL A 382 -17.61 2.52 20.31
CA VAL A 382 -16.92 3.80 20.32
C VAL A 382 -17.65 4.79 19.43
N ASP A 383 -18.03 5.93 20.00
CA ASP A 383 -18.83 6.96 19.31
C ASP A 383 -18.13 7.49 18.05
N SER A 384 -16.81 7.75 18.12
CA SER A 384 -16.06 8.26 16.96
C SER A 384 -16.03 7.29 15.78
N VAL A 385 -16.05 5.97 16.04
CA VAL A 385 -16.12 4.92 15.03
C VAL A 385 -17.52 4.88 14.43
N TYR A 386 -18.57 5.00 15.25
CA TYR A 386 -19.96 5.07 14.77
C TYR A 386 -20.20 6.32 13.91
N ASP A 387 -19.72 7.49 14.34
CA ASP A 387 -19.85 8.75 13.59
C ASP A 387 -19.15 8.67 12.23
N ALA A 388 -17.94 8.07 12.22
CA ALA A 388 -17.21 7.80 10.99
C ALA A 388 -17.98 6.85 10.06
N TRP A 389 -18.51 5.75 10.60
CA TRP A 389 -19.34 4.79 9.86
C TRP A 389 -20.57 5.45 9.26
N LYS A 390 -21.34 6.19 10.07
CA LYS A 390 -22.58 6.84 9.65
C LYS A 390 -22.32 7.83 8.51
N SER A 391 -21.29 8.65 8.65
CA SER A 391 -20.87 9.59 7.59
C SER A 391 -20.54 8.84 6.29
N PHE A 392 -19.76 7.77 6.38
CA PHE A 392 -19.41 6.93 5.22
C PHE A 392 -20.63 6.24 4.61
N SER A 393 -21.50 5.62 5.41
CA SER A 393 -22.64 4.83 4.93
C SER A 393 -23.66 5.72 4.22
N GLU A 394 -23.89 6.94 4.71
CA GLU A 394 -24.72 7.96 4.07
C GLU A 394 -24.16 8.37 2.71
N LEU A 395 -22.86 8.70 2.63
CA LEU A 395 -22.19 9.05 1.38
C LEU A 395 -22.24 7.88 0.38
N CYS A 396 -21.90 6.67 0.81
CA CYS A 396 -21.92 5.48 -0.04
C CYS A 396 -23.33 5.25 -0.64
N ARG A 397 -24.39 5.36 0.16
CA ARG A 397 -25.77 5.26 -0.31
C ARG A 397 -26.14 6.35 -1.31
N GLU A 398 -25.73 7.60 -1.05
CA GLU A 398 -25.92 8.71 -1.99
C GLU A 398 -25.26 8.41 -3.35
N ARG A 399 -24.01 7.97 -3.34
CA ARG A 399 -23.25 7.64 -4.55
C ARG A 399 -23.82 6.44 -5.30
N LEU A 400 -24.31 5.42 -4.58
CA LEU A 400 -25.00 4.28 -5.19
C LEU A 400 -26.32 4.69 -5.87
N ARG A 401 -27.09 5.63 -5.31
CA ARG A 401 -28.28 6.20 -5.98
C ARG A 401 -27.88 6.97 -7.22
N ALA A 402 -26.83 7.79 -7.15
CA ALA A 402 -26.28 8.48 -8.32
C ALA A 402 -25.89 7.49 -9.42
N GLN A 403 -25.23 6.38 -9.06
CA GLN A 403 -24.88 5.32 -9.99
C GLN A 403 -26.11 4.65 -10.61
N ALA A 404 -27.16 4.37 -9.83
CA ALA A 404 -28.41 3.80 -10.35
C ALA A 404 -29.10 4.74 -11.36
N VAL A 405 -29.13 6.05 -11.08
CA VAL A 405 -29.63 7.06 -12.01
C VAL A 405 -28.78 7.08 -13.29
N PHE A 406 -27.46 7.05 -13.15
CA PHE A 406 -26.54 6.96 -14.29
C PHE A 406 -26.81 5.74 -15.18
N ASP A 407 -26.97 4.56 -14.56
CA ASP A 407 -27.22 3.29 -15.24
C ASP A 407 -28.59 3.26 -15.95
N SER A 408 -29.61 3.87 -15.34
CA SER A 408 -30.95 3.94 -15.92
C SER A 408 -30.99 4.71 -17.24
N LYS A 409 -29.99 5.56 -17.51
CA LYS A 409 -29.99 6.55 -18.60
C LYS A 409 -31.21 7.50 -18.56
N VAL A 410 -31.95 7.51 -17.46
CA VAL A 410 -33.05 8.43 -17.15
C VAL A 410 -32.47 9.52 -16.25
N GLY A 411 -32.31 10.72 -16.81
CA GLY A 411 -31.65 11.82 -16.10
C GLY A 411 -31.31 12.96 -17.06
N PRO A 412 -30.75 14.08 -16.56
CA PRO A 412 -30.39 15.25 -17.34
C PRO A 412 -29.12 14.99 -18.18
N PHE A 413 -29.15 13.98 -19.06
CA PHE A 413 -28.06 13.63 -19.97
C PHE A 413 -28.04 14.51 -21.21
N SER A 414 -28.47 15.76 -21.07
CA SER A 414 -28.31 16.73 -22.13
C SER A 414 -26.82 17.00 -22.32
N ARG A 415 -26.42 17.09 -23.58
CA ARG A 415 -25.10 17.57 -23.98
C ARG A 415 -25.30 18.86 -24.74
N ALA A 416 -24.31 19.75 -24.65
CA ALA A 416 -24.30 20.96 -25.44
C ALA A 416 -23.59 20.74 -26.77
N CYS A 417 -23.99 21.51 -27.77
CA CYS A 417 -23.18 21.70 -28.96
C CYS A 417 -21.86 22.39 -28.58
N ASP A 418 -20.73 21.85 -29.04
CA ASP A 418 -19.40 22.44 -28.78
C ASP A 418 -19.10 23.65 -29.66
N ASN A 419 -19.93 23.92 -30.69
CA ASN A 419 -20.01 25.27 -31.22
C ASN A 419 -20.63 26.19 -30.14
N VAL A 420 -19.77 26.97 -29.48
CA VAL A 420 -20.13 27.81 -28.32
C VAL A 420 -21.16 28.91 -28.63
N GLU A 421 -21.31 29.26 -29.91
CA GLU A 421 -22.33 30.20 -30.40
C GLU A 421 -23.73 29.56 -30.50
N CYS A 422 -23.83 28.22 -30.55
CA CYS A 422 -25.10 27.53 -30.77
C CYS A 422 -25.93 27.35 -29.49
N GLY A 423 -25.31 26.96 -28.37
CA GLY A 423 -25.98 26.80 -27.07
C GLY A 423 -26.99 25.63 -26.94
N LYS A 424 -27.35 24.92 -28.01
CA LYS A 424 -28.36 23.84 -27.98
C LYS A 424 -27.97 22.72 -27.02
N LEU A 425 -28.87 22.42 -26.08
CA LEU A 425 -28.83 21.27 -25.18
C LEU A 425 -29.77 20.18 -25.70
N LEU A 426 -29.23 19.01 -26.07
CA LEU A 426 -30.00 17.90 -26.64
C LEU A 426 -29.59 16.56 -26.01
N PRO A 427 -30.37 15.48 -26.17
CA PRO A 427 -29.93 14.14 -25.77
C PRO A 427 -28.62 13.74 -26.46
N LYS A 428 -27.67 13.15 -25.72
CA LYS A 428 -26.31 12.79 -26.21
C LYS A 428 -26.28 12.03 -27.55
N ASN A 429 -27.26 11.16 -27.81
CA ASN A 429 -27.36 10.34 -29.02
C ASN A 429 -27.75 11.14 -30.28
N THR A 430 -28.19 12.39 -30.14
CA THR A 430 -28.51 13.27 -31.27
C THR A 430 -27.28 13.99 -31.85
N PHE A 431 -26.17 14.01 -31.12
CA PHE A 431 -24.96 14.71 -31.52
C PHE A 431 -24.07 13.89 -32.45
N LYS A 432 -23.43 14.59 -33.38
CA LYS A 432 -22.33 14.08 -34.20
C LYS A 432 -21.01 14.36 -33.50
N ARG A 433 -20.01 13.49 -33.70
CA ARG A 433 -18.65 13.70 -33.18
C ARG A 433 -17.75 14.27 -34.26
N CYS A 434 -16.74 15.04 -33.85
CA CYS A 434 -15.62 15.35 -34.74
C CYS A 434 -14.92 14.06 -35.17
N ALA A 435 -14.67 13.90 -36.48
CA ALA A 435 -14.03 12.71 -37.03
C ALA A 435 -12.54 12.58 -36.64
N GLY A 436 -11.88 13.70 -36.30
CA GLY A 436 -10.49 13.70 -35.83
C GLY A 436 -10.41 13.30 -34.35
N CYS A 437 -10.74 14.21 -33.43
CA CYS A 437 -10.54 13.97 -32.00
C CYS A 437 -11.58 13.05 -31.35
N SER A 438 -12.79 12.94 -31.92
CA SER A 438 -13.94 12.25 -31.31
C SER A 438 -14.35 12.75 -29.90
N SER A 439 -13.82 13.90 -29.46
CA SER A 439 -14.06 14.48 -28.14
C SER A 439 -15.22 15.47 -28.14
N VAL A 440 -15.30 16.33 -29.16
CA VAL A 440 -16.34 17.37 -29.29
C VAL A 440 -17.59 16.87 -30.03
N LEU A 441 -18.73 17.46 -29.68
CA LEU A 441 -20.09 17.11 -30.08
C LEU A 441 -20.77 18.26 -30.82
N TYR A 442 -21.40 17.97 -31.96
CA TYR A 442 -22.11 18.97 -32.76
C TYR A 442 -23.55 18.52 -33.07
N CYS A 443 -24.51 19.42 -32.89
CA CYS A 443 -25.91 19.14 -33.22
C CYS A 443 -26.16 19.07 -34.73
N SER A 444 -25.24 19.61 -35.55
CA SER A 444 -25.33 19.64 -37.01
C SER A 444 -23.95 19.70 -37.67
N ARG A 445 -23.89 19.39 -38.98
CA ARG A 445 -22.67 19.57 -39.77
C ARG A 445 -22.29 21.04 -39.92
N GLU A 446 -23.26 21.94 -39.85
CA GLU A 446 -23.02 23.37 -39.97
C GLU A 446 -22.30 23.91 -38.73
N CYS A 447 -22.78 23.54 -37.54
CA CYS A 447 -22.09 23.86 -36.28
C CYS A 447 -20.66 23.31 -36.25
N GLN A 448 -20.42 22.11 -36.81
CA GLN A 448 -19.08 21.57 -36.94
C GLN A 448 -18.19 22.44 -37.84
N ARG A 449 -18.69 22.91 -39.00
CA ARG A 449 -17.91 23.77 -39.91
C ARG A 449 -17.56 25.11 -39.28
N VAL A 450 -18.50 25.71 -38.56
CA VAL A 450 -18.28 26.96 -37.84
C VAL A 450 -17.19 26.78 -36.78
N ASP A 451 -17.34 25.79 -35.88
CA ASP A 451 -16.35 25.52 -34.83
C ASP A 451 -14.98 25.13 -35.39
N TRP A 452 -14.96 24.39 -36.51
CA TRP A 452 -13.72 24.03 -37.23
C TRP A 452 -12.93 25.27 -37.65
N ARG A 453 -13.61 26.27 -38.25
CA ARG A 453 -12.99 27.52 -38.72
C ARG A 453 -12.66 28.47 -37.58
N SER A 454 -13.43 28.46 -36.50
CA SER A 454 -13.25 29.36 -35.36
C SER A 454 -12.12 28.93 -34.41
N GLY A 455 -11.43 27.83 -34.69
CA GLY A 455 -10.22 27.43 -33.97
C GLY A 455 -10.07 25.93 -33.76
N HIS A 456 -11.15 25.14 -33.83
CA HIS A 456 -11.06 23.70 -33.56
C HIS A 456 -10.13 22.96 -34.53
N ARG A 457 -9.93 23.46 -35.77
CA ARG A 457 -8.95 22.88 -36.70
C ARG A 457 -7.57 22.73 -36.07
N ASN A 458 -7.11 23.76 -35.37
CA ASN A 458 -5.79 23.76 -34.72
C ASN A 458 -5.87 23.03 -33.37
N ALA A 459 -6.97 23.18 -32.65
CA ALA A 459 -7.14 22.54 -31.34
C ALA A 459 -7.47 21.05 -31.38
N CYS A 460 -7.84 20.49 -32.55
CA CYS A 460 -8.30 19.10 -32.67
C CYS A 460 -7.26 18.11 -32.13
N ILE A 461 -5.97 18.38 -32.34
CA ILE A 461 -4.88 17.54 -31.85
C ILE A 461 -4.77 17.55 -30.32
N TRP A 462 -4.96 18.69 -29.66
CA TRP A 462 -4.96 18.80 -28.20
C TRP A 462 -6.16 18.07 -27.58
N HIS A 463 -7.33 18.17 -28.22
CA HIS A 463 -8.52 17.40 -27.83
C HIS A 463 -8.33 15.89 -27.96
N LEU A 464 -7.59 15.44 -28.99
CA LEU A 464 -7.25 14.04 -29.20
C LEU A 464 -6.23 13.56 -28.16
N SER A 465 -5.15 14.33 -27.96
CA SER A 465 -4.12 14.12 -26.93
C SER A 465 -4.75 13.97 -25.54
N ASN A 466 -5.55 14.96 -25.11
CA ASN A 466 -6.24 14.92 -23.83
C ASN A 466 -7.17 13.69 -23.71
N ARG A 467 -7.92 13.35 -24.77
CA ARG A 467 -8.74 12.14 -24.78
C ARG A 467 -7.91 10.87 -24.60
N HIS A 468 -6.75 10.75 -25.27
CA HIS A 468 -5.87 9.60 -25.09
C HIS A 468 -5.34 9.53 -23.66
N ARG A 469 -4.85 10.64 -23.09
CA ARG A 469 -4.39 10.71 -21.69
C ARG A 469 -5.47 10.26 -20.71
N ILE A 470 -6.69 10.77 -20.85
CA ILE A 470 -7.83 10.35 -20.03
C ILE A 470 -8.11 8.85 -20.18
N ARG A 471 -7.96 8.29 -21.39
CA ARG A 471 -8.25 6.87 -21.66
C ARG A 471 -7.20 5.89 -21.20
N VAL A 472 -5.97 6.34 -21.01
CA VAL A 472 -4.93 5.55 -20.32
C VAL A 472 -5.31 5.35 -18.85
N ILE A 473 -5.95 6.34 -18.24
CA ILE A 473 -6.24 6.35 -16.80
C ILE A 473 -7.65 5.81 -16.50
N PHE A 474 -8.65 6.20 -17.29
CA PHE A 474 -10.05 5.92 -17.04
C PHE A 474 -10.75 5.23 -18.22
N SER A 475 -11.59 4.25 -17.91
CA SER A 475 -12.47 3.65 -18.92
C SER A 475 -13.49 4.68 -19.46
N ALA A 476 -14.11 4.36 -20.59
CA ALA A 476 -15.18 5.19 -21.18
C ALA A 476 -16.32 5.49 -20.21
N LYS A 477 -16.68 4.46 -19.45
CA LYS A 477 -17.82 4.44 -18.55
C LYS A 477 -17.48 5.22 -17.28
N GLU A 478 -16.29 4.99 -16.74
CA GLU A 478 -15.72 5.68 -15.58
C GLU A 478 -15.69 7.19 -15.80
N TYR A 479 -15.05 7.65 -16.88
CA TYR A 479 -15.00 9.08 -17.21
C TYR A 479 -16.39 9.69 -17.45
N SER A 480 -17.31 8.91 -18.04
CA SER A 480 -18.69 9.38 -18.23
C SER A 480 -19.44 9.51 -16.90
N PHE A 481 -19.16 8.62 -15.95
CA PHE A 481 -19.73 8.63 -14.60
C PHE A 481 -19.18 9.78 -13.78
N LEU A 482 -17.86 10.02 -13.76
CA LEU A 482 -17.24 11.16 -13.08
C LEU A 482 -17.86 12.48 -13.53
N ARG A 483 -18.03 12.67 -14.84
CA ARG A 483 -18.71 13.85 -15.38
C ARG A 483 -20.18 13.94 -14.97
N PHE A 484 -20.88 12.81 -14.89
CA PHE A 484 -22.26 12.78 -14.41
C PHE A 484 -22.33 13.15 -12.92
N LEU A 485 -21.42 12.62 -12.11
CA LEU A 485 -21.33 12.89 -10.68
C LEU A 485 -21.09 14.37 -10.41
N MET A 486 -20.12 14.97 -11.10
CA MET A 486 -19.85 16.41 -11.02
C MET A 486 -21.07 17.25 -11.41
N GLN A 487 -21.80 16.86 -12.45
CA GLN A 487 -23.02 17.55 -12.86
C GLN A 487 -24.13 17.44 -11.81
N LEU A 488 -24.30 16.25 -11.20
CA LEU A 488 -25.27 16.02 -10.15
C LEU A 488 -24.95 16.85 -8.90
N ASP A 489 -23.69 16.86 -8.49
CA ASP A 489 -23.23 17.62 -7.33
C ASP A 489 -23.28 19.14 -7.58
N TYR A 490 -22.97 19.59 -8.80
CA TYR A 490 -23.21 20.99 -9.19
C TYR A 490 -24.69 21.37 -9.05
N CYS A 491 -25.61 20.48 -9.46
CA CYS A 491 -27.04 20.73 -9.31
C CYS A 491 -27.48 20.76 -7.84
N SER A 492 -26.89 19.95 -6.97
CA SER A 492 -27.23 19.92 -5.53
C SER A 492 -26.61 21.08 -4.75
N GLN A 493 -25.48 21.63 -5.20
CA GLN A 493 -24.74 22.72 -4.53
C GLN A 493 -24.74 24.04 -5.31
N LYS A 494 -25.72 24.22 -6.19
CA LYS A 494 -25.78 25.36 -7.13
C LYS A 494 -25.69 26.72 -6.43
N SER A 495 -26.34 26.88 -5.27
CA SER A 495 -26.33 28.14 -4.49
C SER A 495 -24.95 28.45 -3.91
N THR A 496 -24.28 27.46 -3.31
CA THR A 496 -22.91 27.57 -2.82
C THR A 496 -21.95 27.97 -3.94
N PHE A 497 -22.03 27.27 -5.08
CA PHE A 497 -21.23 27.56 -6.27
C PHE A 497 -21.40 29.02 -6.74
N VAL A 498 -22.64 29.49 -6.87
CA VAL A 498 -22.92 30.88 -7.28
C VAL A 498 -22.36 31.88 -6.27
N ALA A 499 -22.44 31.61 -4.98
CA ALA A 499 -21.87 32.49 -3.97
C ALA A 499 -20.35 32.59 -4.08
N HIS A 500 -19.64 31.49 -4.39
CA HIS A 500 -18.20 31.53 -4.64
C HIS A 500 -17.85 32.33 -5.90
N LEU A 501 -18.57 32.13 -7.01
CA LEU A 501 -18.40 32.95 -8.22
C LEU A 501 -18.62 34.44 -7.94
N PHE A 502 -19.69 34.76 -7.23
CA PHE A 502 -20.03 36.15 -6.89
C PHE A 502 -18.93 36.81 -6.06
N ARG A 503 -18.43 36.14 -5.01
CA ARG A 503 -17.30 36.63 -4.19
C ARG A 503 -16.07 36.91 -5.04
N HIS A 504 -15.76 36.00 -5.95
CA HIS A 504 -14.60 36.14 -6.82
C HIS A 504 -14.76 37.36 -7.74
N TRP A 505 -15.87 37.48 -8.47
CA TRP A 505 -16.11 38.63 -9.36
C TRP A 505 -16.31 39.97 -8.64
N ALA A 506 -16.72 39.97 -7.37
CA ALA A 506 -16.75 41.19 -6.57
C ALA A 506 -15.34 41.74 -6.31
N SER A 507 -14.34 40.84 -6.25
CA SER A 507 -12.94 41.20 -6.09
C SER A 507 -12.25 41.43 -7.44
N ASN A 508 -12.58 40.60 -8.44
CA ASN A 508 -11.94 40.55 -9.76
C ASN A 508 -13.00 40.57 -10.90
N PRO A 509 -13.62 41.73 -11.19
CA PRO A 509 -14.80 41.80 -12.06
C PRO A 509 -14.54 41.47 -13.54
N ASN A 510 -13.29 41.51 -14.00
CA ASN A 510 -12.91 41.29 -15.39
C ASN A 510 -12.20 39.95 -15.61
N GLU A 511 -11.98 39.18 -14.55
CA GLU A 511 -11.24 37.92 -14.62
C GLU A 511 -12.16 36.78 -15.07
N THR A 512 -11.64 35.92 -15.95
CA THR A 512 -12.28 34.63 -16.26
C THR A 512 -12.13 33.74 -15.04
N VAL A 513 -13.23 33.17 -14.56
CA VAL A 513 -13.23 32.37 -13.33
C VAL A 513 -13.27 30.90 -13.68
N ALA A 514 -12.39 30.14 -13.05
CA ALA A 514 -12.41 28.70 -13.02
C ALA A 514 -13.01 28.19 -11.70
N SER A 515 -13.66 27.03 -11.74
CA SER A 515 -14.18 26.36 -10.56
C SER A 515 -13.50 25.01 -10.35
N LEU A 516 -13.03 24.77 -9.13
CA LEU A 516 -12.49 23.49 -8.70
C LEU A 516 -13.59 22.70 -7.99
N PHE A 517 -13.89 21.51 -8.48
CA PHE A 517 -14.66 20.49 -7.80
C PHE A 517 -13.68 19.46 -7.24
N ASP A 518 -13.31 19.61 -5.98
CA ASP A 518 -12.31 18.78 -5.30
C ASP A 518 -12.97 17.56 -4.65
N TYR A 519 -12.60 16.37 -5.13
CA TYR A 519 -13.07 15.08 -4.64
C TYR A 519 -11.98 14.30 -3.89
N ARG A 520 -10.87 14.93 -3.47
CA ARG A 520 -9.78 14.25 -2.75
C ARG A 520 -10.21 13.57 -1.47
N SER A 521 -11.28 14.02 -0.81
CA SER A 521 -11.87 13.37 0.37
C SER A 521 -13.05 12.45 0.03
N GLY A 522 -13.40 12.30 -1.26
CA GLY A 522 -14.61 11.61 -1.72
C GLY A 522 -15.90 12.43 -1.61
N ARG A 523 -15.96 13.37 -0.67
CA ARG A 523 -16.95 14.45 -0.67
C ARG A 523 -16.46 15.59 -1.56
N ILE A 524 -17.41 16.32 -2.12
CA ILE A 524 -17.10 17.43 -3.01
C ILE A 524 -16.91 18.72 -2.21
N GLU A 525 -15.80 19.39 -2.46
CA GLU A 525 -15.53 20.75 -2.03
C GLU A 525 -15.40 21.65 -3.26
N VAL A 526 -16.11 22.78 -3.25
CA VAL A 526 -16.16 23.68 -4.41
C VAL A 526 -15.43 24.97 -4.08
N THR A 527 -14.46 25.34 -4.92
CA THR A 527 -13.77 26.64 -4.84
C THR A 527 -13.74 27.32 -6.21
N CYS A 528 -13.55 28.64 -6.23
CA CYS A 528 -13.44 29.43 -7.46
C CYS A 528 -12.16 30.27 -7.42
N PHE A 529 -11.44 30.29 -8.53
CA PHE A 529 -10.14 30.94 -8.66
C PHE A 529 -9.99 31.55 -10.07
N GLY A 530 -8.98 32.40 -10.26
CA GLY A 530 -8.69 33.02 -11.55
C GLY A 530 -8.28 31.99 -12.60
N ALA A 531 -8.73 32.13 -13.85
CA ALA A 531 -8.42 31.15 -14.91
C ALA A 531 -6.95 31.17 -15.35
N ASP A 532 -6.21 32.24 -15.06
CA ASP A 532 -4.79 32.41 -15.38
C ASP A 532 -3.95 31.50 -14.47
N LEU A 533 -3.72 30.26 -14.90
CA LEU A 533 -3.00 29.22 -14.16
C LEU A 533 -1.47 29.34 -14.31
N ASP A 534 -0.91 30.54 -14.25
CA ASP A 534 0.57 30.71 -14.21
C ASP A 534 1.16 30.22 -12.87
N GLU A 535 0.34 30.07 -11.82
CA GLU A 535 0.75 29.62 -10.47
C GLU A 535 0.36 28.17 -10.14
N ALA A 536 -0.04 27.38 -11.13
CA ALA A 536 -0.44 25.99 -10.92
C ALA A 536 0.79 25.08 -10.80
N ASP A 537 1.51 25.27 -9.71
CA ASP A 537 2.59 24.49 -9.10
C ASP A 537 2.61 23.03 -9.58
N ASP A 538 3.67 22.67 -10.35
CA ASP A 538 4.26 21.36 -10.75
C ASP A 538 3.39 20.08 -10.84
N SER A 539 2.09 20.17 -10.67
CA SER A 539 1.15 19.10 -10.90
C SER A 539 1.09 18.90 -12.41
N GLU A 540 1.08 17.64 -12.84
CA GLU A 540 0.92 17.21 -14.23
C GLU A 540 -0.46 17.64 -14.78
N ILE A 541 -0.75 18.94 -14.77
CA ILE A 541 -1.95 19.53 -15.26
C ILE A 541 -2.07 19.13 -16.73
N CYS A 542 -3.33 18.92 -17.09
CA CYS A 542 -3.79 18.71 -18.45
C CYS A 542 -2.98 19.53 -19.47
N ASP A 543 -2.73 18.94 -20.65
CA ASP A 543 -2.08 19.59 -21.80
C ASP A 543 -2.43 21.09 -21.87
N SER A 544 -1.45 21.96 -21.60
CA SER A 544 -1.69 23.39 -21.37
C SER A 544 -2.40 24.04 -22.56
N GLU A 545 -2.20 23.51 -23.76
CA GLU A 545 -2.86 23.96 -24.97
C GLU A 545 -4.34 23.54 -25.03
N TYR A 546 -4.69 22.36 -24.50
CA TYR A 546 -6.10 21.98 -24.36
C TYR A 546 -6.81 22.90 -23.36
N TYR A 547 -6.19 23.19 -22.21
CA TYR A 547 -6.76 24.12 -21.22
C TYR A 547 -6.99 25.51 -21.84
N LYS A 548 -5.99 26.08 -22.52
CA LYS A 548 -6.10 27.37 -23.21
C LYS A 548 -7.18 27.40 -24.30
N ASP A 549 -7.41 26.29 -25.03
CA ASP A 549 -8.53 26.22 -25.97
C ASP A 549 -9.88 26.25 -25.23
N ILE A 550 -10.01 25.56 -24.10
CA ILE A 550 -11.24 25.58 -23.28
C ILE A 550 -11.48 26.98 -22.72
N GLU A 551 -10.46 27.66 -22.21
CA GLU A 551 -10.56 29.05 -21.72
C GLU A 551 -11.06 30.01 -22.81
N LYS A 552 -10.43 30.00 -23.99
CA LYS A 552 -10.89 30.79 -25.15
C LYS A 552 -12.32 30.44 -25.59
N ARG A 553 -12.77 29.20 -25.38
CA ARG A 553 -14.16 28.79 -25.64
C ARG A 553 -15.10 29.34 -24.59
N VAL A 554 -14.69 29.43 -23.32
CA VAL A 554 -15.46 30.03 -22.23
C VAL A 554 -15.71 31.51 -22.51
N GLU A 555 -14.69 32.26 -22.86
CA GLU A 555 -14.80 33.69 -23.22
C GLU A 555 -15.80 33.93 -24.36
N ARG A 556 -15.69 33.14 -25.43
CA ARG A 556 -16.58 33.24 -26.61
C ARG A 556 -17.99 32.73 -26.36
N SER A 557 -18.22 32.00 -25.27
CA SER A 557 -19.53 31.41 -24.99
C SER A 557 -20.58 32.42 -24.51
N ALA A 558 -20.15 33.65 -24.17
CA ALA A 558 -21.00 34.66 -23.55
C ALA A 558 -21.74 34.12 -22.30
N GLY A 559 -21.02 33.40 -21.43
CA GLY A 559 -21.50 32.83 -20.18
C GLY A 559 -22.28 31.51 -20.28
N ARG A 560 -22.37 30.91 -21.48
CA ARG A 560 -23.00 29.58 -21.67
C ARG A 560 -22.09 28.41 -21.31
N MET A 561 -20.82 28.67 -21.05
CA MET A 561 -19.80 27.70 -20.69
C MET A 561 -18.99 28.24 -19.52
N THR A 562 -18.69 27.39 -18.56
CA THR A 562 -17.78 27.69 -17.45
C THR A 562 -16.53 26.81 -17.54
N LEU A 563 -15.43 27.30 -16.98
CA LEU A 563 -14.18 26.56 -16.88
C LEU A 563 -14.18 25.77 -15.58
N ASP A 564 -14.46 24.48 -15.66
CA ASP A 564 -14.63 23.63 -14.49
C ASP A 564 -13.57 22.53 -14.47
N VAL A 565 -12.90 22.37 -13.33
CA VAL A 565 -11.87 21.38 -13.08
C VAL A 565 -12.37 20.43 -12.00
N MET A 566 -12.39 19.13 -12.29
CA MET A 566 -12.67 18.09 -11.31
C MET A 566 -11.36 17.46 -10.86
N ARG A 567 -11.04 17.61 -9.58
CA ARG A 567 -9.83 17.03 -8.97
C ARG A 567 -10.18 15.72 -8.30
N VAL A 568 -9.60 14.62 -8.78
CA VAL A 568 -9.89 13.28 -8.28
C VAL A 568 -8.62 12.60 -7.73
N PRO A 569 -8.71 11.83 -6.63
CA PRO A 569 -7.57 11.11 -6.05
C PRO A 569 -7.04 10.05 -7.02
N TYR A 570 -5.76 10.07 -7.37
CA TYR A 570 -5.17 9.11 -8.28
C TYR A 570 -3.71 8.84 -7.91
N GLY A 571 -3.39 7.57 -7.67
CA GLY A 571 -2.12 7.16 -7.10
C GLY A 571 -1.80 7.91 -5.80
N THR A 572 -0.58 8.46 -5.66
CA THR A 572 -0.17 9.23 -4.47
C THR A 572 -0.69 10.66 -4.43
N GLY A 573 -1.40 11.10 -5.47
CA GLY A 573 -1.80 12.49 -5.61
C GLY A 573 -3.20 12.60 -6.16
N TYR A 574 -3.34 13.46 -7.15
CA TYR A 574 -4.62 13.71 -7.79
C TYR A 574 -4.43 13.91 -9.29
N ARG A 575 -5.57 13.87 -9.99
CA ARG A 575 -5.67 14.20 -11.41
C ARG A 575 -6.75 15.25 -11.57
N ASP A 576 -6.41 16.28 -12.32
CA ASP A 576 -7.32 17.36 -12.67
C ASP A 576 -7.93 17.08 -14.04
N LEU A 577 -9.26 16.99 -14.07
CA LEU A 577 -10.06 16.74 -15.27
C LEU A 577 -10.80 18.02 -15.62
N ILE A 578 -10.49 18.61 -16.77
CA ILE A 578 -11.23 19.78 -17.26
C ILE A 578 -12.56 19.30 -17.84
N LEU A 579 -13.65 19.60 -17.14
CA LEU A 579 -15.00 19.14 -17.42
C LEU A 579 -15.97 20.32 -17.52
N PRO A 580 -15.91 21.14 -18.58
CA PRO A 580 -16.72 22.35 -18.67
C PRO A 580 -18.21 22.04 -18.52
N LEU A 581 -18.86 22.76 -17.60
CA LEU A 581 -20.30 22.79 -17.47
C LEU A 581 -20.87 23.71 -18.55
N ARG A 582 -22.07 23.35 -19.02
CA ARG A 582 -22.73 24.02 -20.13
C ARG A 582 -24.14 24.41 -19.69
N ARG A 583 -24.56 25.60 -20.11
CA ARG A 583 -25.87 26.18 -19.80
C ARG A 583 -26.52 26.66 -21.08
N GLU A 584 -27.84 26.70 -21.09
CA GLU A 584 -28.61 27.19 -22.23
C GLU A 584 -28.40 28.69 -22.45
N THR A 585 -28.35 29.45 -21.35
CA THR A 585 -28.16 30.90 -21.36
C THR A 585 -26.96 31.30 -20.50
N GLY A 586 -26.33 32.43 -20.85
CA GLY A 586 -25.31 33.07 -20.01
C GLY A 586 -25.87 34.15 -19.10
N ARG A 587 -27.20 34.20 -18.93
CA ARG A 587 -27.88 35.27 -18.20
C ARG A 587 -27.46 35.32 -16.74
N ILE A 588 -27.36 34.17 -16.08
CA ILE A 588 -26.89 34.08 -14.68
C ILE A 588 -25.53 34.75 -14.53
N GLU A 589 -24.57 34.44 -15.39
CA GLU A 589 -23.22 35.02 -15.30
C GLU A 589 -23.24 36.53 -15.57
N ALA A 590 -23.97 36.97 -16.59
CA ALA A 590 -24.11 38.39 -16.89
C ALA A 590 -24.77 39.18 -15.76
N ASP A 591 -25.80 38.61 -15.12
CA ASP A 591 -26.50 39.22 -13.99
C ASP A 591 -25.60 39.23 -12.75
N LEU A 592 -24.88 38.14 -12.46
CA LEU A 592 -23.94 38.08 -11.34
C LEU A 592 -22.79 39.10 -11.49
N LYS A 593 -22.19 39.21 -12.68
CA LYS A 593 -21.16 40.22 -12.96
C LYS A 593 -21.69 41.65 -12.81
N ARG A 594 -22.91 41.91 -13.28
CA ARG A 594 -23.55 43.23 -13.12
C ARG A 594 -23.78 43.57 -11.65
N ILE A 595 -24.30 42.62 -10.87
CA ILE A 595 -24.56 42.80 -9.44
C ILE A 595 -23.24 42.98 -8.68
N SER A 596 -22.21 42.18 -8.97
CA SER A 596 -20.92 42.27 -8.28
C SER A 596 -20.24 43.62 -8.55
N GLN A 597 -20.28 44.11 -9.79
CA GLN A 597 -19.78 45.43 -10.16
C GLN A 597 -20.55 46.57 -9.47
N ALA A 598 -21.86 46.44 -9.33
CA ALA A 598 -22.70 47.44 -8.67
C ALA A 598 -22.46 47.50 -7.15
N MET A 599 -22.12 46.37 -6.52
CA MET A 599 -21.92 46.27 -5.06
C MET A 599 -20.51 46.67 -4.61
N GLY A 600 -19.50 46.57 -5.47
CA GLY A 600 -18.10 46.89 -5.14
C GLY A 600 -17.44 45.92 -4.16
N SER A 601 -16.16 46.11 -3.87
CA SER A 601 -15.34 45.21 -3.04
C SER A 601 -15.65 45.26 -1.54
N SER A 602 -16.45 46.23 -1.08
CA SER A 602 -16.79 46.45 0.33
C SER A 602 -18.07 45.73 0.80
N PHE A 603 -18.77 45.04 -0.10
CA PHE A 603 -20.03 44.38 0.22
C PHE A 603 -19.82 43.06 0.97
N LYS A 604 -20.26 43.00 2.23
CA LYS A 604 -20.35 41.72 2.97
C LYS A 604 -21.62 40.99 2.55
N ILE A 605 -21.46 39.78 2.02
CA ILE A 605 -22.58 38.88 1.69
C ILE A 605 -23.37 38.59 2.96
N SER A 606 -24.59 39.13 3.07
CA SER A 606 -25.50 38.74 4.13
C SER A 606 -26.16 37.40 3.78
N PRO A 607 -26.59 36.62 4.79
CA PRO A 607 -27.39 35.40 4.57
C PRO A 607 -28.62 35.65 3.68
N GLN A 608 -29.21 36.84 3.71
CA GLN A 608 -30.41 37.16 2.89
C GLN A 608 -30.11 37.19 1.39
N LEU A 609 -28.87 37.46 0.97
CA LEU A 609 -28.50 37.40 -0.45
C LEU A 609 -28.54 35.95 -0.98
N TYR A 610 -28.26 34.96 -0.12
CA TYR A 610 -28.41 33.55 -0.49
C TYR A 610 -29.86 33.20 -0.81
N ASP A 611 -30.81 33.69 -0.02
CA ASP A 611 -32.24 33.45 -0.25
C ASP A 611 -32.72 34.08 -1.57
N VAL A 612 -32.23 35.28 -1.89
CA VAL A 612 -32.54 35.97 -3.16
C VAL A 612 -31.94 35.21 -4.36
N ILE A 613 -30.69 34.76 -4.25
CA ILE A 613 -30.03 33.94 -5.29
C ILE A 613 -30.79 32.63 -5.47
N GLU A 614 -31.16 31.93 -4.39
CA GLU A 614 -31.95 30.70 -4.46
C GLU A 614 -33.31 30.93 -5.13
N SER A 615 -34.01 32.01 -4.79
CA SER A 615 -35.30 32.35 -5.39
C SER A 615 -35.18 32.58 -6.90
N ALA A 616 -34.21 33.40 -7.33
CA ALA A 616 -33.94 33.66 -8.75
C ALA A 616 -33.57 32.38 -9.51
N MET A 617 -32.85 31.46 -8.86
CA MET A 617 -32.47 30.18 -9.46
C MET A 617 -33.63 29.18 -9.56
N ARG A 618 -34.59 29.21 -8.64
CA ARG A 618 -35.81 28.37 -8.69
C ARG A 618 -36.71 28.78 -9.85
N GLU A 619 -36.80 30.09 -10.14
CA GLU A 619 -37.59 30.61 -11.27
C GLU A 619 -37.05 30.12 -12.63
N GLU A 620 -35.73 30.08 -12.84
CA GLU A 620 -35.14 29.47 -14.06
C GLU A 620 -35.32 27.94 -14.11
N GLY A 621 -35.29 27.27 -12.95
CA GLY A 621 -35.51 25.82 -12.85
C GLY A 621 -36.94 25.39 -13.21
N GLN A 622 -37.93 26.28 -13.06
CA GLN A 622 -39.31 26.02 -13.49
C GLN A 622 -39.51 26.20 -15.01
N VAL A 623 -38.66 26.97 -15.68
CA VAL A 623 -38.70 27.14 -17.15
C VAL A 623 -38.00 25.97 -17.87
N THR A 624 -37.25 25.14 -17.15
CA THR A 624 -36.50 23.98 -17.67
C THR A 624 -37.09 22.61 -17.31
N ARG A 625 -38.34 22.56 -16.81
CA ARG A 625 -39.13 21.31 -16.68
C ARG A 625 -40.26 21.23 -17.69
#